data_AF-A0AAW2QKU3-F1
#
_entry.id   AF-A0AAW2QKU3-F1
#
_cell.length_a   1.000
_cell.length_b   1.000
_cell.length_c   1.000
_cell.angle_alpha   90.00
_cell.angle_beta   90.00
_cell.angle_gamma   90.00
#
_symmetry.space_group_name_H-M   'P 1'
#
loop_
_entity.id
_entity.type
_entity.pdbx_description
1 polymer ?
#
loop_
_entity_poly.entity_id
_entity_poly.type
_entity_poly.pdbx_seq_one_letter_code
_entity_poly.pdbx_strand_id
1 'polypeptide(L)' 'MRSWLILGTLASEEDGWEYNHMGLKKMALAILDMPMMKPLQVTLSKWDSRNLNFEQVEYAAIDAFVSFRIALALCSWIVN' A
#
# COMPACT_ATOMS: atom_id res chain seq x y z
N MET A 1 -18.24 11.22 10.04
CA MET A 1 -17.02 11.17 9.21
C MET A 1 -16.18 9.99 9.64
N ARG A 2 -15.79 9.07 8.74
CA ARG A 2 -14.71 8.11 9.04
C ARG A 2 -13.41 8.92 9.10
N SER A 3 -12.76 8.97 10.26
CA SER A 3 -11.51 9.74 10.46
C SER A 3 -10.27 9.05 9.89
N TRP A 4 -10.39 7.78 9.51
CA TRP A 4 -9.31 6.96 8.98
C TRP A 4 -9.84 6.08 7.84
N LEU A 5 -9.03 5.91 6.79
CA LEU A 5 -9.32 5.05 5.65
C LEU A 5 -8.40 3.82 5.70
N ILE A 6 -8.98 2.62 5.73
CA ILE A 6 -8.23 1.35 5.67
C ILE A 6 -8.42 0.78 4.27
N LEU A 7 -7.33 0.69 3.51
CA LEU A 7 -7.38 0.24 2.10
C LEU A 7 -7.96 -1.17 1.94
N GLY A 8 -7.59 -2.11 2.81
CA GLY A 8 -8.11 -3.47 2.76
C GLY A 8 -9.62 -3.53 2.96
N THR A 9 -10.15 -2.73 3.89
CA THR A 9 -11.60 -2.64 4.11
C THR A 9 -12.31 -2.00 2.92
N LEU A 10 -11.74 -0.93 2.35
CA LEU A 10 -12.32 -0.28 1.18
C LEU A 10 -12.35 -1.21 -0.04
N ALA A 11 -11.25 -1.91 -0.32
CA ALA A 11 -11.20 -2.88 -1.41
C ALA A 11 -12.12 -4.09 -1.16
N SER A 12 -12.27 -4.51 0.10
CA SER A 12 -13.20 -5.59 0.46
C SER A 12 -14.67 -5.22 0.33
N GLU A 13 -15.03 -3.95 0.43
CA GLU A 13 -16.41 -3.48 0.17
C GLU A 13 -16.76 -3.65 -1.34
N GLU A 14 -15.77 -3.65 -2.24
CA GLU A 14 -15.95 -3.72 -3.70
C GLU A 14 -15.79 -5.13 -4.29
N ASP A 15 -14.71 -5.85 -3.97
CA ASP A 15 -14.26 -7.02 -4.76
C ASP A 15 -14.13 -8.32 -3.95
N GLY A 16 -14.00 -8.25 -2.62
CA GLY A 16 -13.99 -9.47 -1.79
C GLY A 16 -13.34 -9.36 -0.41
N TRP A 17 -13.75 -10.22 0.53
CA TRP A 17 -13.27 -10.18 1.91
C TRP A 17 -11.76 -10.42 2.06
N GLU A 18 -11.13 -11.11 1.11
CA GLU A 18 -9.70 -11.41 1.07
C GLU A 18 -8.79 -10.17 1.10
N TYR A 19 -9.29 -9.02 0.62
CA TYR A 19 -8.52 -7.77 0.63
C TYR A 19 -8.22 -7.27 2.05
N ASN A 20 -9.02 -7.60 3.07
CA ASN A 20 -8.71 -7.28 4.47
C ASN A 20 -7.44 -7.95 4.99
N HIS A 21 -7.00 -9.04 4.35
CA HIS A 21 -5.81 -9.79 4.72
C HIS A 21 -4.69 -9.64 3.68
N MET A 22 -4.91 -8.81 2.66
CA MET A 22 -3.98 -8.63 1.56
C MET A 22 -2.93 -7.56 1.91
N GLY A 23 -1.65 -7.91 1.78
CA GLY A 23 -0.57 -6.94 1.95
C GLY A 23 -0.46 -5.96 0.77
N LEU A 24 0.12 -4.78 1.03
CA LEU A 24 0.23 -3.69 0.05
C LEU A 24 0.79 -4.12 -1.31
N LYS A 25 1.81 -4.98 -1.34
CA LYS A 25 2.40 -5.50 -2.59
C LYS A 25 1.38 -6.27 -3.44
N LYS A 26 0.54 -7.09 -2.81
CA LYS A 26 -0.48 -7.88 -3.52
C LYS A 26 -1.62 -6.96 -3.98
N MET A 27 -2.03 -6.00 -3.14
CA MET A 27 -3.06 -5.02 -3.51
C MET A 27 -2.61 -4.14 -4.69
N ALA A 28 -1.36 -3.70 -4.71
CA ALA A 28 -0.80 -2.92 -5.82
C ALA A 28 -0.88 -3.67 -7.16
N LEU A 29 -0.62 -4.97 -7.15
CA LEU A 29 -0.76 -5.81 -8.33
C LEU A 29 -2.23 -6.00 -8.71
N ALA A 30 -3.10 -6.35 -7.76
CA ALA A 30 -4.51 -6.64 -8.04
C ALA A 30 -5.29 -5.41 -8.54
N ILE A 31 -5.03 -4.22 -7.97
CA ILE A 31 -5.83 -3.01 -8.22
C ILE A 31 -5.20 -2.10 -9.28
N LEU A 32 -3.86 -1.98 -9.30
CA LEU A 32 -3.15 -1.05 -10.17
C LEU A 32 -2.37 -1.74 -11.31
N ASP A 33 -2.39 -3.08 -11.37
CA ASP A 33 -1.51 -3.89 -12.22
C ASP A 33 -0.03 -3.50 -12.07
N MET A 34 0.37 -3.09 -10.86
CA MET A 34 1.70 -2.55 -10.58
C MET A 34 2.51 -3.53 -9.72
N PRO A 35 3.51 -4.23 -10.29
CA PRO A 35 4.40 -5.06 -9.50
C PRO A 35 5.30 -4.20 -8.62
N MET A 36 5.22 -4.41 -7.30
CA MET A 36 6.04 -3.70 -6.32
C MET A 36 7.18 -4.59 -5.79
N MET A 37 8.42 -4.15 -5.94
CA MET A 37 9.56 -4.81 -5.28
C MET A 37 9.57 -4.46 -3.80
N LYS A 38 9.80 -5.48 -2.97
CA LYS A 38 10.08 -5.33 -1.54
C LYS A 38 11.38 -6.06 -1.23
N PRO A 39 12.54 -5.42 -1.45
CA PRO A 39 13.83 -6.06 -1.23
C PRO A 39 13.95 -6.46 0.25
N LEU A 40 14.28 -7.73 0.51
CA LEU A 40 14.33 -8.25 1.89
C LEU A 40 15.38 -7.53 2.72
N GLN A 41 16.51 -7.14 2.12
CA GLN A 41 17.57 -6.41 2.79
C GLN A 41 17.11 -5.05 3.31
N VAL A 42 16.18 -4.37 2.62
CA VAL A 42 15.60 -3.10 3.08
C VAL A 42 14.47 -3.38 4.06
N THR A 43 13.59 -4.35 3.76
CA THR A 43 12.46 -4.73 4.62
C THR A 43 12.90 -5.13 6.03
N LEU A 44 14.00 -5.89 6.15
CA LEU A 44 14.57 -6.38 7.40
C LEU A 44 15.75 -5.52 7.89
N SER A 45 15.98 -4.35 7.28
CA SER A 45 17.02 -3.41 7.72
C SER A 45 16.68 -2.79 9.08
N LYS A 46 17.63 -2.04 9.63
CA LYS A 46 17.53 -1.40 10.94
C LYS A 46 16.64 -0.15 10.88
N TRP A 47 15.32 -0.33 10.77
CA TRP A 47 14.31 0.74 10.68
C TRP A 47 14.19 1.59 11.93
N ASP A 48 14.68 1.09 13.07
CA ASP A 48 14.80 1.81 14.34
C ASP A 48 16.07 2.67 14.43
N SER A 49 16.85 2.79 13.34
CA SER A 49 18.03 3.65 13.31
C SER A 49 17.66 5.13 13.42
N ARG A 50 18.49 5.90 14.13
CA ARG A 50 18.32 7.36 14.27
C ARG A 50 18.28 8.09 12.92
N ASN A 51 19.08 7.62 11.95
CA ASN A 51 19.09 8.12 10.59
C ASN A 51 18.80 6.97 9.65
N LEU A 52 17.85 7.17 8.73
CA LEU A 52 17.56 6.22 7.66
C LEU A 52 18.53 6.45 6.50
N ASN A 53 18.89 5.37 5.81
CA ASN A 53 19.63 5.47 4.56
C ASN A 53 18.69 5.78 3.38
N PHE A 54 19.26 6.06 2.22
CA PHE A 54 18.50 6.38 1.02
C PHE A 54 17.51 5.27 0.62
N GLU A 55 17.93 4.00 0.66
CA GLU A 55 17.09 2.86 0.28
C GLU A 55 15.86 2.72 1.19
N GLN A 56 16.02 2.96 2.50
CA GLN A 56 14.92 2.98 3.46
C GLN A 56 13.95 4.14 3.17
N VAL A 57 14.47 5.33 2.89
CA VAL A 57 13.63 6.49 2.56
C VAL A 57 12.85 6.25 1.27
N GLU A 58 13.53 5.78 0.23
CA GLU A 58 12.90 5.43 -1.06
C GLU A 58 11.81 4.36 -0.88
N TYR A 59 12.13 3.28 -0.15
CA TYR A 59 11.17 2.22 0.14
C TYR A 59 9.91 2.75 0.85
N ALA A 60 10.08 3.58 1.88
CA ALA A 60 8.95 4.16 2.62
C ALA A 60 8.13 5.11 1.74
N ALA A 61 8.79 5.90 0.88
CA ALA A 61 8.11 6.80 -0.05
C ALA A 61 7.30 6.03 -1.10
N ILE A 62 7.83 4.92 -1.62
CA ILE A 62 7.11 4.03 -2.54
C ILE A 62 5.88 3.43 -1.84
N ASP A 63 6.03 2.91 -0.62
CA ASP A 63 4.90 2.35 0.15
C ASP A 63 3.79 3.41 0.36
N ALA A 64 4.14 4.65 0.67
CA ALA A 64 3.18 5.75 0.83
C ALA A 64 2.50 6.14 -0.51
N PHE A 65 3.28 6.30 -1.58
CA PHE A 65 2.77 6.68 -2.89
C PHE A 65 1.82 5.62 -3.48
N VAL A 66 2.18 4.34 -3.37
CA VAL A 66 1.35 3.24 -3.85
C VAL A 66 0.06 3.13 -3.03
N SER A 67 0.13 3.32 -1.72
CA SER A 67 -1.06 3.37 -0.87
C SER A 67 -2.03 4.47 -1.31
N PHE A 68 -1.51 5.66 -1.63
CA PHE A 68 -2.32 6.77 -2.17
C PHE A 68 -2.96 6.42 -3.52
N ARG A 69 -2.19 5.85 -4.46
CA ARG A 69 -2.72 5.44 -5.76
C ARG A 69 -3.81 4.38 -5.66
N ILE A 70 -3.68 3.41 -4.75
CA ILE A 70 -4.72 2.40 -4.50
C ILE A 70 -5.99 3.07 -3.99
N ALA A 71 -5.87 3.98 -3.01
CA ALA A 71 -7.02 4.73 -2.51
C ALA A 71 -7.71 5.55 -3.62
N LEU A 72 -6.94 6.26 -4.44
CA LEU A 72 -7.48 7.01 -5.58
C LEU A 72 -8.21 6.11 -6.58
N ALA A 73 -7.60 4.96 -6.92
CA ALA A 73 -8.23 3.99 -7.79
C ALA A 73 -9.57 3.60 -7.20
N LEU A 74 -9.60 2.98 -6.01
CA LEU A 74 -10.81 2.53 -5.31
C LEU A 74 -11.88 3.62 -5.18
N CYS A 75 -11.50 4.83 -4.77
CA CYS A 75 -12.44 5.94 -4.67
C CYS A 75 -12.98 6.40 -6.02
N SER A 76 -12.21 6.33 -7.10
CA SER A 76 -12.69 6.69 -8.45
C SER A 76 -13.77 5.72 -8.97
N TRP A 77 -13.76 4.45 -8.55
CA TRP A 77 -14.85 3.50 -8.85
C TRP A 77 -16.15 3.89 -8.15
N ILE A 78 -16.06 4.43 -6.93
CA ILE A 78 -17.25 4.82 -6.14
C ILE A 78 -17.99 6.03 -6.74
N VAL A 79 -17.32 6.86 -7.53
CA VAL A 79 -17.90 8.11 -8.09
C VAL A 79 -18.44 7.97 -9.52
N ASN A 80 -18.36 6.77 -10.12
CA ASN A 80 -18.94 6.47 -11.44
C ASN A 80 -20.10 5.47 -11.31
#